data_AF-A0A932F4W5-F1
#
_entry.id   AF-A0A932F4W5-F1
#
_cell.length_a   1.000
_cell.length_b   1.000
_cell.length_c   1.000
_cell.angle_alpha   90.00
_cell.angle_beta   90.00
_cell.angle_gamma   90.00
#
_symmetry.space_group_name_H-M   'P 1'
#
loop_
_entity.id
_entity.type
_entity.pdbx_description
1 polymer ?
#
loop_
_entity_poly.entity_id
_entity_poly.type
_entity_poly.pdbx_seq_one_letter_code
_entity_poly.pdbx_strand_id
1 'polypeptide(L)'
;MTLSTNALTNTPTTVRAWAAQEAAKPLQHFEYDAGPLGSEEVEIRVEHCGLCHSDLSLIDNEWGFSAYPIVGGHEVIGTVVALGANTKGLKLGQR
;
A
#
# COMPACT_ATOMS: atom_id res chain seq x y z
N MET A 1 -4.23 -16.76 -33.25
CA MET A 1 -5.52 -16.24 -32.76
C MET A 1 -5.97 -17.16 -31.64
N THR A 2 -5.46 -16.92 -30.44
CA THR A 2 -5.80 -17.66 -29.23
C THR A 2 -6.29 -16.62 -28.24
N LEU A 3 -7.52 -16.84 -27.79
CA LEU A 3 -8.37 -15.88 -27.11
C LEU A 3 -7.82 -15.56 -25.72
N SER A 4 -7.69 -14.26 -25.48
CA SER A 4 -8.01 -13.55 -24.24
C SER A 4 -7.58 -14.21 -22.93
N THR A 5 -6.45 -13.73 -22.40
CA THR A 5 -6.12 -13.81 -20.98
C THR A 5 -7.34 -13.42 -20.14
N ASN A 6 -7.83 -14.33 -19.31
CA ASN A 6 -8.70 -14.01 -18.18
C ASN A 6 -7.92 -13.10 -17.23
N ALA A 7 -7.89 -11.79 -17.51
CA ALA A 7 -7.62 -10.77 -16.51
C ALA A 7 -8.85 -10.71 -15.62
N LEU A 8 -8.87 -11.59 -14.62
CA LEU A 8 -9.85 -11.50 -13.57
C LEU A 8 -9.61 -10.19 -12.81
N THR A 9 -10.68 -9.40 -12.80
CA THR A 9 -11.15 -8.52 -11.74
C THR A 9 -10.51 -7.13 -11.62
N ASN A 10 -11.31 -6.17 -12.07
CA ASN A 10 -11.41 -4.76 -11.73
C ASN A 10 -11.35 -4.53 -10.20
N THR A 11 -10.21 -4.78 -9.57
CA THR A 11 -9.98 -4.41 -8.17
C THR A 11 -9.96 -2.88 -8.11
N PRO A 12 -10.76 -2.24 -7.25
CA PRO A 12 -10.69 -0.80 -7.07
C PRO A 12 -9.25 -0.45 -6.63
N THR A 13 -8.54 0.28 -7.48
CA THR A 13 -7.15 0.71 -7.24
C THR A 13 -7.07 1.85 -6.22
N THR A 14 -8.21 2.37 -5.79
CA THR A 14 -8.31 3.42 -4.77
C THR A 14 -8.02 2.83 -3.39
N VAL A 15 -6.90 3.25 -2.82
CA VAL A 15 -6.48 2.95 -1.46
C VAL A 15 -6.89 4.10 -0.54
N ARG A 16 -7.43 3.75 0.63
CA ARG A 16 -7.77 4.70 1.68
C ARG A 16 -6.78 4.58 2.83
N ALA A 17 -6.23 5.70 3.25
CA ALA A 17 -5.19 5.77 4.27
C ALA A 17 -5.34 7.01 5.15
N TRP A 18 -4.51 7.08 6.19
CA TRP A 18 -4.26 8.30 6.96
C TRP A 18 -2.87 8.81 6.59
N ALA A 19 -2.79 10.05 6.12
CA ALA A 19 -1.54 10.64 5.68
C ALA A 19 -1.26 11.99 6.36
N ALA A 20 -0.01 12.26 6.68
CA ALA A 20 0.43 13.63 6.95
C ALA A 20 0.63 14.34 5.60
N GLN A 21 0.05 15.53 5.47
CA GLN A 21 0.17 16.36 4.26
C GLN A 21 1.42 17.24 4.31
N GLU A 22 1.94 17.50 5.51
CA GLU A 22 3.11 18.33 5.80
C GLU A 22 3.75 17.85 7.10
N ALA A 23 5.00 18.26 7.36
CA ALA A 23 5.74 17.87 8.56
C ALA A 23 5.05 18.30 9.86
N ALA A 24 5.00 17.38 10.83
CA ALA A 24 4.45 17.60 12.17
C ALA A 24 3.01 18.11 12.19
N LYS A 25 2.21 17.76 11.17
CA LYS A 25 0.78 18.04 11.12
C LYS A 25 -0.04 16.79 11.44
N PRO A 26 -1.25 16.96 12.02
CA PRO A 26 -2.16 15.83 12.23
C PRO A 26 -2.43 15.07 10.93
N LEU A 27 -2.55 13.74 11.05
CA LEU A 27 -2.94 12.89 9.94
C LEU A 27 -4.36 13.25 9.46
N GLN A 28 -4.56 13.18 8.15
CA GLN A 28 -5.83 13.42 7.50
C GLN A 28 -6.22 12.21 6.65
N HIS A 29 -7.52 12.04 6.44
CA HIS A 29 -8.02 11.08 5.47
C HIS A 29 -7.40 11.36 4.10
N PHE A 30 -6.83 10.33 3.50
CA PHE A 30 -6.17 10.41 2.22
C PHE A 30 -6.61 9.24 1.35
N GLU A 31 -6.98 9.53 0.11
CA GLU A 31 -7.31 8.52 -0.89
C GLU A 31 -6.40 8.73 -2.10
N TYR A 32 -5.86 7.64 -2.62
CA TYR A 32 -5.05 7.68 -3.83
C TYR A 32 -5.29 6.45 -4.69
N ASP A 33 -5.07 6.60 -5.99
CA ASP A 33 -5.07 5.50 -6.94
C ASP A 33 -3.65 4.92 -7.00
N ALA A 34 -3.50 3.65 -6.59
CA ALA A 34 -2.21 2.95 -6.65
C ALA A 34 -1.79 2.58 -8.09
N GLY A 35 -2.71 2.71 -9.06
CA GLY A 35 -2.49 2.32 -10.43
C GLY A 35 -2.59 0.80 -10.64
N PRO A 36 -2.26 0.32 -11.85
CA PRO A 36 -2.27 -1.10 -12.16
C PRO A 36 -1.17 -1.84 -11.39
N LEU A 37 -1.50 -3.02 -10.85
CA LEU A 37 -0.53 -3.87 -10.17
C LEU A 37 0.59 -4.31 -11.12
N GLY A 38 1.84 -4.03 -10.73
CA GLY A 38 3.03 -4.44 -11.45
C GLY A 38 3.21 -5.97 -11.50
N SER A 39 4.01 -6.45 -12.46
CA SER A 39 4.18 -7.89 -12.67
C SER A 39 4.85 -8.62 -11.49
N GLU A 40 5.63 -7.93 -10.67
CA GLU A 40 6.30 -8.49 -9.48
C GLU A 40 5.68 -8.00 -8.17
N GLU A 41 4.59 -7.25 -8.24
CA GLU A 41 3.95 -6.64 -7.07
C GLU A 41 2.85 -7.53 -6.48
N VAL A 42 2.51 -7.25 -5.22
CA VAL A 42 1.47 -7.96 -4.47
C VAL A 42 0.54 -6.92 -3.88
N GLU A 43 -0.76 -7.13 -4.06
CA GLU A 43 -1.76 -6.30 -3.38
C GLU A 43 -2.22 -7.00 -2.11
N ILE A 44 -2.08 -6.29 -0.98
CA ILE A 44 -2.46 -6.78 0.34
C ILE A 44 -3.61 -5.92 0.85
N ARG A 45 -4.72 -6.57 1.19
CA ARG A 45 -5.77 -5.94 1.98
C ARG A 45 -5.31 -5.92 3.44
N VAL A 46 -4.77 -4.77 3.86
CA VAL A 46 -4.31 -4.53 5.22
C VAL A 46 -5.47 -4.67 6.20
N GLU A 47 -5.27 -5.49 7.24
CA GLU A 47 -6.23 -5.69 8.33
C GLU A 47 -5.82 -4.91 9.58
N HIS A 48 -4.53 -4.92 9.89
CA HIS A 48 -3.96 -4.22 11.02
C HIS A 48 -2.61 -3.61 10.63
N CYS A 49 -2.28 -2.48 11.23
CA CYS A 49 -1.04 -1.77 11.03
C CYS A 49 -0.54 -1.26 12.39
N GLY A 50 0.66 -1.66 12.78
CA GLY A 50 1.39 -1.12 13.92
C GLY A 50 2.01 0.23 13.57
N LEU A 51 2.17 1.05 14.60
CA LEU A 51 2.90 2.32 14.53
C LEU A 51 4.01 2.29 15.56
N CYS A 52 5.21 2.70 15.15
CA CYS A 52 6.33 2.85 16.05
C CYS A 52 6.97 4.23 15.91
N HIS A 53 8.07 4.46 16.62
CA HIS A 53 8.69 5.78 16.66
C HIS A 53 9.28 6.21 15.30
N SER A 54 9.71 5.26 14.45
CA SER A 54 10.25 5.62 13.13
C SER A 54 9.18 6.19 12.19
N ASP A 55 7.91 5.81 12.35
CA ASP A 55 6.80 6.45 11.62
C ASP A 55 6.68 7.92 12.00
N LEU A 56 6.81 8.24 13.31
CA LEU A 56 6.81 9.62 13.80
C LEU A 56 8.02 10.39 13.27
N SER A 57 9.23 9.82 13.31
CA SER A 57 10.43 10.46 12.76
C SER A 57 10.27 10.83 11.28
N LEU A 58 9.59 9.98 10.50
CA LEU A 58 9.29 10.28 9.09
C LEU A 58 8.18 11.34 8.95
N ILE A 59 7.08 11.22 9.70
CA ILE A 59 5.95 12.18 9.67
C ILE A 59 6.42 13.58 10.07
N ASP A 60 7.30 13.70 11.06
CA ASP A 60 7.82 14.97 11.58
C ASP A 60 9.04 15.48 10.82
N ASN A 61 9.50 14.74 9.80
CA ASN A 61 10.69 15.04 9.01
C ASN A 61 11.97 15.23 9.84
N GLU A 62 12.15 14.44 10.89
CA GLU A 62 13.29 14.57 11.81
C GLU A 62 14.65 14.40 11.12
N TRP A 63 14.67 13.69 9.98
CA TRP A 63 15.87 13.45 9.18
C TRP A 63 16.00 14.35 7.95
N GLY A 64 15.03 15.22 7.69
CA GLY A 64 15.09 16.26 6.66
C GLY A 64 14.90 15.80 5.22
N PHE A 65 14.49 14.55 4.97
CA PHE A 65 14.30 13.99 3.63
C PHE A 65 12.89 13.44 3.35
N SER A 66 11.93 13.62 4.26
CA SER A 66 10.57 13.11 4.06
C SER A 66 9.87 13.81 2.88
N ALA A 67 9.16 13.02 2.08
CA ALA A 67 8.28 13.51 1.01
C ALA A 67 6.82 13.37 1.44
N TYR A 68 6.00 14.38 1.12
CA TYR A 68 4.59 14.42 1.49
C TYR A 68 3.69 14.37 0.23
N PRO A 69 2.48 13.80 0.30
CA PRO A 69 1.87 13.18 1.48
C PRO A 69 2.54 11.87 1.90
N ILE A 70 2.67 11.64 3.20
CA ILE A 70 3.26 10.42 3.75
C ILE A 70 2.23 9.61 4.54
N VAL A 71 2.11 8.33 4.20
CA VAL A 71 1.34 7.34 4.95
C VAL A 71 2.33 6.56 5.81
N GLY A 72 2.18 6.66 7.13
CA GLY A 72 2.98 5.87 8.08
C GLY A 72 2.49 4.43 8.18
N GLY A 73 3.22 3.60 8.92
CA GLY A 73 2.84 2.23 9.21
C GLY A 73 3.57 1.21 8.35
N HIS A 74 4.76 0.82 8.80
CA HIS A 74 5.58 -0.21 8.15
C HIS A 74 5.43 -1.60 8.80
N GLU A 75 4.55 -1.73 9.78
CA GLU A 75 4.27 -2.97 10.52
C GLU A 75 2.87 -3.49 10.19
N VAL A 76 2.67 -4.08 9.00
CA VAL A 76 1.34 -4.49 8.53
C VAL A 76 1.13 -6.00 8.55
N ILE A 77 -0.12 -6.41 8.82
CA ILE A 77 -0.63 -7.75 8.50
C ILE A 77 -1.92 -7.61 7.71
N GLY A 78 -2.12 -8.51 6.75
CA GLY A 78 -3.29 -8.50 5.89
C GLY A 78 -3.38 -9.76 5.06
N THR A 79 -4.31 -9.76 4.12
CA THR A 79 -4.53 -10.88 3.21
C THR A 79 -4.10 -10.49 1.81
N VAL A 80 -3.38 -11.37 1.11
CA VAL A 80 -3.06 -11.23 -0.32
C VAL A 80 -4.34 -11.28 -1.14
N VAL A 81 -4.66 -10.19 -1.85
CA VAL A 81 -5.87 -10.06 -2.68
C VAL A 81 -5.58 -10.00 -4.18
N ALA A 82 -4.37 -9.64 -4.59
CA ALA A 82 -3.93 -9.75 -5.97
C ALA A 82 -2.42 -10.03 -6.06
N LEU A 83 -2.01 -10.67 -7.16
CA LEU A 83 -0.64 -11.07 -7.42
C LEU A 83 -0.25 -10.67 -8.85
N GLY A 84 0.87 -10.00 -8.99
CA GLY A 84 1.51 -9.79 -10.29
C GLY A 84 1.91 -11.12 -10.94
N ALA A 85 1.94 -11.14 -12.27
CA ALA A 85 2.15 -12.36 -13.07
C ALA A 85 3.46 -13.10 -12.78
N ASN A 86 4.49 -12.40 -12.28
CA ASN A 86 5.82 -12.92 -11.99
C ASN A 86 6.09 -13.09 -10.48
N THR A 87 5.09 -12.88 -9.62
CA THR A 87 5.23 -13.11 -8.18
C THR A 87 5.53 -14.58 -7.87
N LYS A 88 6.33 -14.82 -6.84
CA LYS A 88 6.79 -16.18 -6.46
C LYS A 88 6.54 -16.44 -4.99
N GLY A 89 6.19 -17.69 -4.66
CA GLY A 89 6.10 -18.15 -3.28
C GLY A 89 4.88 -17.68 -2.48
N LEU A 90 4.00 -16.86 -3.07
CA LEU A 90 2.77 -16.36 -2.45
C LEU A 90 1.53 -16.90 -3.15
N LYS A 91 0.40 -16.90 -2.44
CA LYS A 91 -0.90 -17.35 -2.95
C LYS A 91 -1.99 -16.34 -2.60
N LEU A 92 -3.01 -16.23 -3.46
CA LEU A 92 -4.22 -15.48 -3.13
C LEU A 92 -4.86 -16.04 -1.84
N GLY A 93 -5.29 -15.15 -0.95
CA GLY A 93 -5.85 -15.51 0.35
C GLY A 93 -4.81 -15.84 1.43
N GLN A 94 -3.51 -15.82 1.13
CA GLN A 94 -2.47 -15.99 2.13
C GLN A 94 -2.44 -14.79 3.08
N ARG A 95 -2.16 -15.07 4.36
CA ARG A 95 -1.92 -14.09 5.42
C ARG A 95 -0.46 -14.08 5.83
#